data_AF-A0A382ALD6-F1
#
_entry.id   AF-A0A382ALD6-F1
#
_cell.length_a   1.000
_cell.length_b   1.000
_cell.length_c   1.000
_cell.angle_alpha   90.00
_cell.angle_beta   90.00
_cell.angle_gamma   90.00
#
_symmetry.space_group_name_H-M   'P 1'
#
loop_
_entity.id
_entity.type
_entity.pdbx_description
1 polymer ?
#
loop_
_entity_poly.entity_id
_entity_poly.type
_entity_poly.pdbx_seq_one_letter_code
_entity_poly.pdbx_strand_id
1 'polypeptide(L)' 'IYLDQLHDVAAELDGLELKKLGVPQGPLVGEILERLRTAKLDGKAPNASIERRLVKSWLAENQL' A
#
# COMPACT_ATOMS: atom_id res chain seq x y z
N ILE A 1 -24.54 -11.82 -0.22
CA ILE A 1 -23.75 -10.59 0.03
C ILE A 1 -22.49 -11.03 0.78
N TYR A 2 -21.41 -11.30 0.04
CA TYR A 2 -20.12 -11.76 0.57
C TYR A 2 -18.93 -11.07 -0.13
N LEU A 3 -19.21 -10.13 -1.05
CA LEU A 3 -18.19 -9.44 -1.84
C LEU A 3 -17.69 -8.14 -1.18
N ASP A 4 -18.45 -7.53 -0.26
CA ASP A 4 -18.03 -6.31 0.43
C ASP A 4 -16.87 -6.53 1.42
N GLN A 5 -16.78 -7.72 2.05
CA GLN A 5 -15.73 -8.00 3.04
C GLN A 5 -14.34 -8.18 2.41
N LEU A 6 -14.25 -8.46 1.11
CA LEU A 6 -12.97 -8.48 0.39
C LEU A 6 -12.51 -7.08 -0.02
N HIS A 7 -13.42 -6.11 -0.10
CA HIS A 7 -13.10 -4.70 -0.32
C HIS A 7 -12.60 -4.01 0.96
N ASP A 8 -13.02 -4.47 2.15
CA ASP A 8 -12.57 -3.92 3.44
C ASP A 8 -11.08 -4.18 3.75
N VAL A 9 -10.46 -5.15 3.07
CA VAL A 9 -9.01 -5.40 3.15
C VAL A 9 -8.25 -4.73 1.99
N ALA A 10 -8.84 -3.77 1.30
CA ALA A 10 -8.08 -2.86 0.45
C ALA A 10 -7.20 -1.96 1.34
N ALA A 11 -5.97 -1.68 0.92
CA ALA A 11 -5.16 -0.64 1.53
C ALA A 11 -5.93 0.71 1.51
N GLU A 12 -5.75 1.54 2.54
CA GLU A 12 -6.35 2.88 2.56
C GLU A 12 -5.67 3.83 1.55
N LEU A 13 -4.42 3.54 1.17
CA LEU A 13 -3.71 4.23 0.10
C LEU A 13 -4.09 3.69 -1.27
N ASP A 14 -4.46 4.61 -2.17
CA ASP A 14 -4.66 4.34 -3.59
C ASP A 14 -3.42 4.71 -4.42
N GLY A 15 -3.47 4.44 -5.73
CA GLY A 15 -2.36 4.75 -6.64
C GLY A 15 -2.03 6.24 -6.75
N LEU A 16 -3.00 7.14 -6.52
CA LEU A 16 -2.76 8.59 -6.56
C LEU A 16 -1.98 9.03 -5.32
N GLU A 17 -2.31 8.51 -4.15
CA GLU A 17 -1.58 8.76 -2.91
C GLU A 17 -0.16 8.19 -2.98
N LEU A 18 0.03 6.99 -3.55
CA LEU A 18 1.36 6.42 -3.79
C LEU A 18 2.22 7.33 -4.68
N LYS A 19 1.64 7.89 -5.74
CA LYS A 19 2.34 8.85 -6.60
C LYS A 19 2.77 10.10 -5.82
N LYS A 20 1.93 10.64 -4.93
CA LYS A 20 2.28 11.77 -4.06
C LYS A 20 3.40 11.44 -3.08
N LEU A 21 3.53 10.18 -2.68
CA LEU A 21 4.61 9.69 -1.82
C LEU A 21 5.94 9.47 -2.55
N GLY A 22 5.97 9.65 -3.88
CA GLY A 22 7.16 9.49 -4.70
C GLY A 22 7.29 8.14 -5.40
N VAL A 23 6.25 7.29 -5.37
CA VAL A 23 6.24 6.06 -6.15
C VAL A 23 6.10 6.43 -7.64
N PRO A 24 7.07 6.08 -8.51
CA PRO A 24 6.95 6.33 -9.93
C PRO A 24 5.79 5.54 -10.53
N GLN A 25 5.11 6.15 -11.51
CA GLN A 25 4.05 5.46 -12.25
C GLN A 25 4.63 4.26 -13.01
N GLY A 26 3.98 3.10 -12.90
CA GLY A 26 4.41 1.87 -13.53
C GLY A 26 4.11 0.64 -12.68
N PRO A 27 4.72 -0.52 -13.00
CA PRO A 27 4.49 -1.78 -12.28
C PRO A 27 4.71 -1.68 -10.76
N LEU A 28 5.65 -0.84 -10.34
CA LEU A 28 5.97 -0.61 -8.93
C LEU A 28 4.76 -0.14 -8.09
N VAL A 29 3.81 0.60 -8.70
CA VAL A 29 2.58 1.00 -7.99
C VAL A 29 1.77 -0.24 -7.59
N GLY A 30 1.60 -1.19 -8.52
CA GLY A 30 0.89 -2.45 -8.24
C GLY A 30 1.60 -3.31 -7.20
N GLU A 31 2.93 -3.40 -7.29
CA GLU A 31 3.74 -4.14 -6.31
C GLU A 31 3.61 -3.56 -4.90
N ILE A 32 3.62 -2.23 -4.76
CA ILE A 32 3.43 -1.57 -3.46
C ILE A 32 2.00 -1.76 -2.94
N LEU A 33 0.98 -1.68 -3.80
CA LEU A 33 -0.41 -1.94 -3.40
C LEU A 33 -0.61 -3.38 -2.90
N GLU A 34 -0.05 -4.38 -3.58
CA GLU A 34 -0.11 -5.78 -3.11
C GLU A 34 0.65 -5.99 -1.80
N ARG A 35 1.80 -5.33 -1.63
CA ARG A 35 2.57 -5.40 -0.38
C ARG A 35 1.83 -4.73 0.78
N LEU A 36 1.14 -3.61 0.55
CA LEU A 36 0.26 -2.97 1.54
C LEU A 36 -0.92 -3.86 1.91
N ARG A 37 -1.58 -4.47 0.91
CA ARG A 37 -2.68 -5.41 1.12
C ARG A 37 -2.24 -6.59 1.99
N THR A 38 -1.07 -7.16 1.70
CA THR A 38 -0.49 -8.24 2.52
C THR A 38 -0.19 -7.77 3.94
N ALA A 39 0.42 -6.59 4.11
CA ALA A 39 0.69 -6.02 5.43
C ALA A 39 -0.61 -5.74 6.23
N LYS A 40 -1.71 -5.38 5.56
CA LYS A 40 -3.01 -5.17 6.19
C LYS A 40 -3.63 -6.49 6.67
N LEU A 41 -3.55 -7.55 5.86
CA LEU A 41 -3.94 -8.91 6.26
C LEU A 41 -3.15 -9.42 7.48
N ASP A 42 -1.87 -9.08 7.55
CA ASP A 42 -0.99 -9.41 8.68
C ASP A 42 -1.22 -8.51 9.91
N GLY A 43 -2.11 -7.51 9.85
CA GLY A 43 -2.33 -6.51 10.91
C GLY A 43 -1.18 -5.50 11.10
N LYS A 44 -0.21 -5.46 10.17
CA LYS A 44 0.96 -4.57 10.18
C LYS A 44 0.67 -3.18 9.60
N ALA A 45 -0.44 -3.03 8.88
CA ALA A 45 -0.87 -1.77 8.26
C ALA A 45 -2.32 -1.42 8.66
N PRO A 46 -2.60 -1.13 9.95
CA PRO A 46 -3.97 -0.96 10.44
C PRO A 46 -4.62 0.38 10.06
N ASN A 47 -3.89 1.32 9.47
CA ASN A 47 -4.40 2.62 9.03
C ASN A 47 -3.46 3.29 8.02
N ALA A 48 -3.96 4.31 7.30
CA ALA A 48 -3.22 5.04 6.27
C ALA A 48 -1.91 5.68 6.77
N SER A 49 -1.81 6.06 8.06
CA SER A 49 -0.57 6.64 8.60
C SER A 49 0.56 5.62 8.66
N ILE A 50 0.24 4.40 9.08
CA ILE A 50 1.19 3.29 9.10
C ILE A 50 1.50 2.84 7.66
N GLU A 51 0.50 2.75 6.79
CA GLU A 51 0.71 2.46 5.36
C GLU A 51 1.71 3.45 4.73
N ARG A 52 1.54 4.76 4.94
CA ARG A 52 2.48 5.78 4.43
C ARG A 52 3.90 5.59 4.91
N ARG A 53 4.08 5.21 6.18
CA ARG A 53 5.41 4.92 6.75
C ARG A 53 6.04 3.71 6.09
N LEU A 54 5.27 2.63 5.90
CA LEU A 54 5.72 1.42 5.23
C LEU A 54 6.18 1.72 3.79
N VAL A 55 5.37 2.46 3.03
CA VAL A 55 5.73 2.87 1.66
C VAL A 55 7.04 3.66 1.64
N LYS A 56 7.21 4.64 2.53
CA LYS A 56 8.45 5.41 2.63
C LYS A 56 9.66 4.55 2.99
N SER A 57 9.50 3.60 3.92
CA SER A 57 10.55 2.64 4.26
C SER A 57 10.92 1.77 3.06
N TRP A 58 9.95 1.24 2.32
CA TRP A 58 10.23 0.43 1.14
C TRP A 58 10.88 1.20 0.00
N LEU A 59 10.53 2.48 -0.18
CA LEU A 59 11.20 3.36 -1.14
C LEU A 59 12.66 3.66 -0.73
N ALA A 60 12.95 3.74 0.57
CA ALA A 60 14.31 3.91 1.07
C ALA A 60 15.13 2.61 0.99
N GLU A 61 14.48 1.44 1.18
CA GLU A 61 15.10 0.12 1.06
C GLU A 61 15.36 -0.27 -0.41
N ASN A 62 14.45 0.07 -1.32
CA ASN A 62 14.55 -0.18 -2.77
C ASN A 62 15.13 1.02 -3.52
N GLN A 63 16.16 1.68 -2.98
CA GLN A 63 16.92 2.66 -3.73
C GLN A 63 17.62 1.95 -4.91
N LEU A 64 16.96 1.94 -6.07
CA LEU A 64 17.58 1.85 -7.40
C LEU A 64 18.46 3.08 -7.63
#